data_AF-A0A524JID5-F1
#
_entry.id   AF-A0A524JID5-F1
#
_cell.length_a   1.000
_cell.length_b   1.000
_cell.length_c   1.000
_cell.angle_alpha   90.00
_cell.angle_beta   90.00
_cell.angle_gamma   90.00
#
_symmetry.space_group_name_H-M   'P 1'
#
loop_
_entity.id
_entity.type
_entity.pdbx_description
1 polymer ?
#
loop_
_entity_poly.entity_id
_entity_poly.type
_entity_poly.pdbx_seq_one_letter_code
_entity_poly.pdbx_strand_id
1 'polypeptide(L)'
;MAFNSFVFATFLLIVFSLYWSLPRNALGIRNAFLLIASYVFYGWWDWHFLGLILLNSTVDYFIGRSLYQTQSDKGRKTLLGISLATNLGILGFFKYYDFFIDSTMEVLQAIGLQANFHTLAIILPVGISFYTFQTLSYTIDIYRGKIVPTHNVIAYFAFVSFFPQLVAGPIERASHLLPQFLQKKNFNLEQAKDGLRQILWGLFKKTVIADNLAPYVDKIFSNYETYPGPMLLLGTVYFSVQIYCDFSGYSDMAIGTARLFGFDLKRNFAYPYFSRDIGEFWRRWHISLSTWFRDYVYIPLGGNRTRTTRQHFSNVILTFTISGFWHGANWTFVIWGFLNGLYYLPPSIRGPHKHETEVVAMGRLFPTALEFFQICRTFVLISFAWIFFRSTSFSHAIGFITHIGTNSWLGPLRHTNGIWYVLLIFGIDWIQRDKLHPLEIATLPRYIRWGIYYIITTLILLVGKTGHVPFIYFQF
;
A
#
# COMPACT_ATOMS: atom_id res chain seq x y z
N MET A 1 -14.27 -3.31 -8.65
CA MET A 1 -14.59 -1.96 -9.19
C MET A 1 -13.50 -0.97 -8.80
N ALA A 2 -13.21 0.07 -9.60
CA ALA A 2 -12.23 1.10 -9.22
C ALA A 2 -12.87 2.22 -8.37
N PHE A 3 -12.22 2.66 -7.30
CA PHE A 3 -12.75 3.66 -6.35
C PHE A 3 -13.03 5.02 -6.98
N ASN A 4 -12.27 5.43 -7.99
CA ASN A 4 -12.43 6.68 -8.73
C ASN A 4 -13.45 6.59 -9.88
N SER A 5 -14.29 5.55 -9.93
CA SER A 5 -15.28 5.34 -10.99
C SER A 5 -16.70 5.72 -10.55
N PHE A 6 -17.52 6.14 -11.50
CA PHE A 6 -18.95 6.39 -11.27
C PHE A 6 -19.70 5.12 -10.83
N VAL A 7 -19.28 3.96 -11.35
CA VAL A 7 -19.82 2.65 -10.94
C VAL A 7 -19.62 2.42 -9.45
N PHE A 8 -18.42 2.68 -8.93
CA PHE A 8 -18.16 2.56 -7.49
C PHE A 8 -18.95 3.56 -6.66
N ALA A 9 -19.07 4.82 -7.11
CA ALA A 9 -19.87 5.82 -6.41
C ALA A 9 -21.34 5.40 -6.27
N THR A 10 -21.92 4.87 -7.36
CA THR A 10 -23.30 4.35 -7.38
C THR A 10 -23.44 3.12 -6.48
N PHE A 11 -22.51 2.17 -6.59
CA PHE A 11 -22.44 0.99 -5.72
C PHE A 11 -22.38 1.39 -4.25
N LEU A 12 -21.50 2.32 -3.88
CA LEU A 12 -21.32 2.78 -2.51
C LEU A 12 -22.60 3.43 -1.97
N LEU A 13 -23.27 4.27 -2.76
CA LEU A 13 -24.53 4.90 -2.36
C LEU A 13 -25.63 3.89 -2.08
N ILE A 14 -25.77 2.87 -2.94
CA ILE A 14 -26.74 1.78 -2.77
C ILE A 14 -26.39 0.96 -1.51
N VAL A 15 -25.15 0.52 -1.39
CA VAL A 15 -24.69 -0.33 -0.27
C VAL A 15 -24.80 0.41 1.06
N PHE A 16 -24.43 1.69 1.11
CA PHE A 16 -24.58 2.53 2.29
C PHE A 16 -26.04 2.66 2.72
N SER A 17 -26.93 2.98 1.78
CA SER A 17 -28.36 3.19 2.05
C SER A 17 -29.02 1.91 2.56
N LEU A 18 -28.73 0.77 1.92
CA LEU A 18 -29.24 -0.55 2.32
C LEU A 18 -28.64 -1.01 3.65
N TYR A 19 -27.34 -0.85 3.88
CA TYR A 19 -26.69 -1.27 5.14
C TYR A 19 -27.32 -0.57 6.36
N TRP A 20 -27.56 0.74 6.25
CA TRP A 20 -28.11 1.52 7.35
C TRP A 20 -29.63 1.41 7.50
N SER A 21 -30.36 0.92 6.48
CA SER A 21 -31.78 0.57 6.61
C SER A 21 -32.01 -0.78 7.30
N LEU A 22 -31.02 -1.67 7.32
CA LEU A 22 -31.10 -2.96 8.02
C LEU A 22 -31.24 -2.79 9.54
N PRO A 23 -31.97 -3.69 10.24
CA PRO A 23 -32.19 -3.60 11.68
C PRO A 23 -30.88 -3.54 12.49
N ARG A 24 -30.79 -2.59 13.42
CA ARG A 24 -29.58 -2.35 14.24
C ARG A 24 -29.15 -3.56 15.09
N ASN A 25 -30.11 -4.39 15.49
CA ASN A 25 -29.85 -5.56 16.33
C ASN A 25 -29.51 -6.82 15.51
N ALA A 26 -29.66 -6.80 14.18
CA ALA A 26 -29.42 -7.95 13.32
C ALA A 26 -27.99 -7.97 12.76
N LEU A 27 -27.00 -8.12 13.66
CA LEU A 27 -25.57 -8.11 13.28
C LEU A 27 -25.24 -9.16 12.21
N GLY A 28 -25.81 -10.36 12.31
CA GLY A 28 -25.62 -11.42 11.32
C GLY A 28 -26.09 -11.01 9.92
N ILE A 29 -27.26 -10.38 9.81
CA ILE A 29 -27.80 -9.90 8.52
C ILE A 29 -26.93 -8.79 7.96
N ARG A 30 -26.47 -7.85 8.80
CA ARG A 30 -25.57 -6.77 8.37
C ARG A 30 -24.23 -7.29 7.87
N ASN A 31 -23.63 -8.27 8.56
CA ASN A 31 -22.39 -8.90 8.11
C ASN A 31 -22.59 -9.72 6.84
N ALA A 32 -23.71 -10.44 6.71
CA ALA A 32 -24.05 -11.17 5.49
C ALA A 32 -24.24 -10.21 4.31
N PHE A 33 -24.89 -9.08 4.53
CA PHE A 33 -25.04 -8.04 3.52
C PHE A 33 -23.69 -7.46 3.08
N LEU A 34 -22.80 -7.11 4.04
CA LEU A 34 -21.45 -6.63 3.73
C LEU A 34 -20.61 -7.69 3.00
N LEU A 35 -20.77 -8.96 3.35
CA LEU A 35 -20.12 -10.08 2.67
C LEU A 35 -20.58 -10.16 1.20
N ILE A 36 -21.89 -10.15 0.95
CA ILE A 36 -22.46 -10.18 -0.41
C ILE A 36 -21.99 -8.96 -1.21
N ALA A 37 -22.11 -7.75 -0.64
CA ALA A 37 -21.64 -6.52 -1.28
C ALA A 37 -20.15 -6.60 -1.62
N SER A 38 -19.35 -7.23 -0.75
CA SER A 38 -17.92 -7.40 -0.97
C SER A 38 -17.57 -8.37 -2.09
N TYR A 39 -18.30 -9.48 -2.19
CA TYR A 39 -18.14 -10.43 -3.28
C TYR A 39 -18.59 -9.81 -4.61
N VAL A 40 -19.68 -9.03 -4.62
CA VAL A 40 -20.10 -8.26 -5.81
C VAL A 40 -19.03 -7.25 -6.23
N PHE A 41 -18.48 -6.49 -5.29
CA PHE A 41 -17.45 -5.49 -5.57
C PHE A 41 -16.19 -6.11 -6.21
N TYR A 42 -15.75 -7.25 -5.66
CA TYR A 42 -14.58 -7.97 -6.17
C TYR A 42 -14.87 -8.66 -7.49
N GLY A 43 -15.97 -9.42 -7.59
CA GLY A 43 -16.39 -10.15 -8.78
C GLY A 43 -16.72 -9.25 -9.97
N TRP A 44 -16.91 -7.95 -9.74
CA TRP A 44 -17.02 -6.96 -10.82
C TRP A 44 -15.76 -6.83 -11.67
N TRP A 45 -14.59 -7.14 -11.10
CA TRP A 45 -13.35 -7.22 -11.88
C TRP A 45 -13.31 -8.54 -12.66
N ASP A 46 -13.36 -9.66 -11.94
CA ASP A 46 -13.48 -10.99 -12.52
C ASP A 46 -14.02 -11.96 -11.45
N TRP A 47 -15.11 -12.65 -11.78
CA TRP A 47 -15.84 -13.53 -10.86
C TRP A 47 -15.13 -14.86 -10.61
N HIS A 48 -14.27 -15.33 -11.52
CA HIS A 48 -13.57 -16.62 -11.36
C HIS A 48 -12.68 -16.62 -10.11
N PHE A 49 -12.08 -15.46 -9.79
CA PHE A 49 -11.17 -15.32 -8.66
C PHE A 49 -11.88 -15.21 -7.30
N LEU A 50 -13.21 -15.14 -7.25
CA LEU A 50 -13.96 -15.30 -6.00
C LEU A 50 -13.70 -16.68 -5.37
N GLY A 51 -13.45 -17.70 -6.19
CA GLY A 51 -13.09 -19.03 -5.74
C GLY A 51 -11.80 -19.05 -4.91
N LEU A 52 -10.82 -18.19 -5.24
CA LEU A 52 -9.57 -18.10 -4.48
C LEU A 52 -9.77 -17.48 -3.10
N ILE A 53 -10.56 -16.40 -3.01
CA ILE A 53 -10.90 -15.78 -1.73
C ILE A 53 -11.67 -16.77 -0.86
N LEU A 54 -12.65 -17.47 -1.45
CA LEU A 54 -13.44 -18.48 -0.75
C LEU A 54 -12.55 -19.62 -0.23
N LEU A 55 -11.67 -20.17 -1.08
CA LEU A 55 -10.75 -21.24 -0.73
C LEU A 55 -9.83 -20.81 0.42
N ASN A 56 -9.16 -19.67 0.28
CA ASN A 56 -8.20 -19.20 1.27
C ASN A 56 -8.88 -18.89 2.62
N SER A 57 -10.05 -18.24 2.56
CA SER A 57 -10.86 -17.96 3.75
C SER A 57 -11.30 -19.26 4.44
N THR A 58 -11.75 -20.25 3.68
CA THR A 58 -12.22 -21.53 4.22
C THR A 58 -11.11 -22.27 4.94
N VAL A 59 -9.95 -22.41 4.28
CA VAL A 59 -8.78 -23.11 4.83
C VAL A 59 -8.33 -22.45 6.14
N ASP A 60 -8.11 -21.14 6.14
CA ASP A 60 -7.60 -20.46 7.33
C ASP A 60 -8.64 -20.32 8.45
N TYR A 61 -9.94 -20.30 8.13
CA TYR A 61 -11.00 -20.36 9.14
C TYR A 61 -10.92 -21.68 9.94
N PHE A 62 -10.86 -22.81 9.24
CA PHE A 62 -10.78 -24.12 9.88
C PHE A 62 -9.44 -24.34 10.56
N ILE A 63 -8.32 -23.97 9.93
CA ILE A 63 -6.99 -24.06 10.55
C ILE A 63 -6.93 -23.22 11.82
N GLY A 64 -7.43 -21.98 11.81
CA GLY A 64 -7.46 -21.13 13.00
C GLY A 64 -8.20 -21.77 14.18
N ARG A 65 -9.33 -22.44 13.91
CA ARG A 65 -10.08 -23.18 14.94
C ARG A 65 -9.34 -24.42 15.43
N SER A 66 -8.81 -25.23 14.51
CA SER A 66 -8.03 -26.42 14.83
C SER A 66 -6.77 -26.08 15.61
N LEU A 67 -6.10 -24.96 15.29
CA LEU A 67 -4.93 -24.46 16.01
C LEU A 67 -5.27 -24.20 17.48
N TYR A 68 -6.40 -23.58 17.76
CA TYR A 68 -6.81 -23.27 19.13
C TYR A 68 -7.14 -24.52 19.96
N GLN A 69 -7.69 -25.56 19.34
CA GLN A 69 -8.03 -26.82 20.01
C GLN A 69 -6.81 -27.74 20.19
N THR A 70 -5.80 -27.63 19.32
CA THR A 70 -4.63 -28.51 19.32
C THR A 70 -3.64 -28.11 20.42
N GLN A 71 -3.41 -29.03 21.36
CA GLN A 71 -2.44 -28.86 22.45
C GLN A 71 -1.01 -29.27 22.07
N SER A 72 -0.84 -30.18 21.11
CA SER A 72 0.49 -30.67 20.72
C SER A 72 1.24 -29.63 19.88
N ASP A 73 2.48 -29.30 20.28
CA ASP A 73 3.32 -28.33 19.55
C ASP A 73 3.57 -28.75 18.10
N LYS A 74 3.82 -30.06 17.87
CA LYS A 74 3.96 -30.62 16.51
C LYS A 74 2.69 -30.43 15.68
N GLY A 75 1.51 -30.70 16.25
CA GLY A 75 0.24 -30.52 15.55
C GLY A 75 -0.03 -29.06 15.20
N ARG A 76 0.25 -28.14 16.13
CA ARG A 76 0.15 -26.69 15.89
C ARG A 76 1.08 -26.22 14.79
N LYS A 77 2.34 -26.68 14.78
CA LYS A 77 3.33 -26.37 13.73
C LYS A 77 2.91 -26.91 12.37
N THR A 78 2.37 -28.13 12.31
CA THR A 78 1.84 -28.70 11.07
C THR A 78 0.67 -27.87 10.54
N LEU A 79 -0.29 -27.52 11.39
CA LEU A 79 -1.45 -26.70 11.00
C LEU A 79 -1.03 -25.32 10.49
N LEU A 80 -0.11 -24.65 11.19
CA LEU A 80 0.46 -23.38 10.74
C LEU A 80 1.20 -23.56 9.40
N GLY A 81 1.98 -24.63 9.26
CA GLY A 81 2.69 -24.98 8.03
C GLY A 81 1.75 -25.17 6.85
N ILE A 82 0.60 -25.82 7.05
CA ILE A 82 -0.44 -25.96 6.01
C ILE A 82 -0.99 -24.59 5.62
N SER A 83 -1.35 -23.74 6.59
CA SER A 83 -1.84 -22.37 6.30
C SER A 83 -0.82 -21.57 5.51
N LEU A 84 0.45 -21.58 5.93
CA LEU A 84 1.55 -20.91 5.23
C LEU A 84 1.74 -21.47 3.82
N ALA A 85 1.75 -22.79 3.66
CA ALA A 85 1.93 -23.44 2.37
C ALA A 85 0.78 -23.15 1.41
N THR A 86 -0.47 -23.14 1.88
CA THR A 86 -1.62 -22.80 1.03
C THR A 86 -1.59 -21.33 0.61
N ASN A 87 -1.45 -20.41 1.56
CA ASN A 87 -1.44 -18.97 1.28
C ASN A 87 -0.27 -18.54 0.39
N LEU A 88 0.95 -18.93 0.77
CA LEU A 88 2.16 -18.59 0.03
C LEU A 88 2.29 -19.41 -1.25
N GLY A 89 1.70 -20.61 -1.32
CA GLY A 89 1.63 -21.42 -2.53
C GLY A 89 0.71 -20.80 -3.59
N ILE A 90 -0.49 -20.35 -3.20
CA ILE A 90 -1.41 -19.63 -4.09
C ILE A 90 -0.76 -18.33 -4.56
N LEU A 91 -0.17 -17.54 -3.65
CA LEU A 91 0.56 -16.33 -4.02
C LEU A 91 1.77 -16.64 -4.92
N GLY A 92 2.52 -17.70 -4.60
CA GLY A 92 3.63 -18.25 -5.36
C GLY A 92 3.27 -18.53 -6.81
N PHE A 93 2.20 -19.31 -7.00
CA PHE A 93 1.69 -19.71 -8.29
C PHE A 93 1.20 -18.52 -9.12
N PHE A 94 0.31 -17.69 -8.58
CA PHE A 94 -0.29 -16.60 -9.35
C PHE A 94 0.63 -15.41 -9.60
N LYS A 95 1.59 -15.16 -8.70
CA LYS A 95 2.45 -13.96 -8.78
C LYS A 95 3.85 -14.23 -9.32
N TYR A 96 4.43 -15.39 -9.02
CA TYR A 96 5.87 -15.61 -9.25
C TYR A 96 6.19 -16.76 -10.21
N TYR A 97 5.19 -17.53 -10.65
CA TYR A 97 5.42 -18.68 -11.53
C TYR A 97 6.19 -18.28 -12.80
N ASP A 98 5.67 -17.31 -13.56
CA ASP A 98 6.30 -16.88 -14.81
C ASP A 98 7.71 -16.30 -14.55
N PHE A 99 7.90 -15.50 -13.50
CA PHE A 99 9.22 -14.98 -13.12
C PHE A 99 10.27 -16.08 -12.85
N PHE A 100 9.90 -17.15 -12.13
CA PHE A 100 10.82 -18.25 -11.86
C PHE A 100 11.12 -19.06 -13.11
N ILE A 101 10.14 -19.27 -13.98
CA ILE A 101 10.34 -19.94 -15.27
C ILE A 101 11.28 -19.13 -16.16
N ASP A 102 11.00 -17.83 -16.35
CA ASP A 102 11.81 -16.93 -17.17
C ASP A 102 13.26 -16.85 -16.65
N SER A 103 13.43 -16.65 -15.34
CA SER A 103 14.76 -16.60 -14.71
C SER A 103 15.52 -17.92 -14.87
N THR A 104 14.83 -19.06 -14.81
CA THR A 104 15.45 -20.38 -15.00
C THR A 104 15.87 -20.57 -16.46
N MET A 105 15.03 -20.15 -17.41
CA MET A 105 15.35 -20.19 -18.83
C MET A 105 16.58 -19.33 -19.15
N GLU A 106 16.66 -18.11 -18.62
CA GLU A 106 17.82 -17.23 -18.79
C GLU A 106 19.10 -17.88 -18.26
N VAL A 107 19.07 -18.50 -17.08
CA VAL A 107 20.23 -19.18 -16.50
C VAL A 107 20.62 -20.42 -17.30
N LEU A 108 19.66 -21.25 -17.71
CA LEU A 108 19.91 -22.44 -18.52
C LEU A 108 20.52 -22.06 -19.88
N GLN A 109 19.99 -21.01 -20.52
CA GLN A 109 20.53 -20.49 -21.77
C GLN A 109 21.96 -19.96 -21.59
N ALA A 110 22.23 -19.27 -20.48
CA ALA A 110 23.58 -18.78 -20.17
C ALA A 110 24.62 -19.89 -19.98
N ILE A 111 24.20 -21.09 -19.54
CA ILE A 111 25.07 -22.27 -19.44
C ILE A 111 24.98 -23.20 -20.67
N GLY A 112 24.37 -22.73 -21.77
CA GLY A 112 24.32 -23.43 -23.06
C GLY A 112 23.21 -24.48 -23.19
N LEU A 113 22.29 -24.57 -22.23
CA LEU A 113 21.14 -25.48 -22.27
C LEU A 113 19.90 -24.74 -22.81
N GLN A 114 19.34 -25.20 -23.91
CA GLN A 114 18.07 -24.66 -24.42
C GLN A 114 16.90 -25.32 -23.68
N ALA A 115 16.22 -24.56 -22.85
CA ALA A 115 14.98 -24.97 -22.20
C ALA A 115 13.83 -24.13 -22.73
N ASN A 116 12.88 -24.78 -23.43
CA ASN A 116 11.66 -24.15 -23.92
C ASN A 116 10.52 -24.51 -22.97
N PHE A 117 10.47 -23.86 -21.81
CA PHE A 117 9.31 -23.95 -20.93
C PHE A 117 8.23 -22.99 -21.44
N HIS A 118 6.97 -23.43 -21.39
CA HIS A 118 5.84 -22.55 -21.71
C HIS A 118 5.47 -21.72 -20.48
N THR A 119 5.52 -20.40 -20.59
CA THR A 119 4.92 -19.48 -19.61
C THR A 119 3.39 -19.63 -19.66
N LEU A 120 2.74 -19.62 -18.50
CA LEU A 120 1.29 -19.80 -18.41
C LEU A 120 0.53 -18.47 -18.59
N ALA A 121 1.24 -17.34 -18.64
CA ALA A 121 0.68 -15.99 -18.77
C ALA A 121 -0.45 -15.77 -17.76
N ILE A 122 -0.18 -16.08 -16.50
CA ILE A 122 -1.20 -16.18 -15.46
C ILE A 122 -1.74 -14.79 -15.16
N ILE A 123 -3.06 -14.61 -15.27
CA ILE A 123 -3.71 -13.36 -14.87
C ILE A 123 -3.60 -13.22 -13.35
N LEU A 124 -2.90 -12.18 -12.89
CA LEU A 124 -2.71 -11.90 -11.48
C LEU A 124 -4.05 -11.44 -10.84
N PRO A 125 -4.58 -12.16 -9.83
CA PRO A 125 -5.80 -11.75 -9.15
C PRO A 125 -5.59 -10.45 -8.37
N VAL A 126 -6.42 -9.44 -8.64
CA VAL A 126 -6.34 -8.16 -7.93
C VAL A 126 -6.49 -8.37 -6.43
N GLY A 127 -5.61 -7.78 -5.61
CA GLY A 127 -5.70 -7.87 -4.15
C GLY A 127 -5.21 -9.19 -3.53
N ILE A 128 -4.73 -10.16 -4.32
CA ILE A 128 -4.20 -11.45 -3.82
C ILE A 128 -3.16 -11.28 -2.72
N SER A 129 -2.24 -10.36 -2.89
CA SER A 129 -1.20 -10.10 -1.91
C SER A 129 -1.75 -9.54 -0.59
N PHE A 130 -2.82 -8.73 -0.65
CA PHE A 130 -3.41 -8.08 0.52
C PHE A 130 -4.21 -9.06 1.37
N TYR A 131 -5.16 -9.79 0.76
CA TYR A 131 -5.97 -10.73 1.53
C TYR A 131 -5.15 -11.92 2.04
N THR A 132 -4.09 -12.34 1.31
CA THR A 132 -3.15 -13.37 1.80
C THR A 132 -2.43 -12.93 3.07
N PHE A 133 -1.94 -11.68 3.15
CA PHE A 133 -1.29 -11.18 4.37
C PHE A 133 -2.29 -11.02 5.53
N GLN A 134 -3.53 -10.67 5.21
CA GLN A 134 -4.61 -10.55 6.18
C GLN A 134 -5.00 -11.91 6.79
N THR A 135 -5.19 -12.95 5.98
CA THR A 135 -5.53 -14.30 6.47
C THR A 135 -4.36 -14.97 7.19
N LEU A 136 -3.13 -14.77 6.71
CA LEU A 136 -1.92 -15.20 7.42
C LEU A 136 -1.80 -14.54 8.80
N SER A 137 -2.16 -13.26 8.94
CA SER A 137 -2.16 -12.59 10.24
C SER A 137 -3.07 -13.29 11.25
N TYR A 138 -4.21 -13.84 10.80
CA TYR A 138 -5.16 -14.57 11.64
C TYR A 138 -4.55 -15.86 12.19
N THR A 139 -4.03 -16.72 11.31
CA THR A 139 -3.48 -18.02 11.72
C THR A 139 -2.20 -17.87 12.53
N ILE A 140 -1.32 -16.93 12.17
CA ILE A 140 -0.09 -16.66 12.93
C ILE A 140 -0.39 -16.06 14.31
N ASP A 141 -1.33 -15.12 14.42
CA ASP A 141 -1.68 -14.52 15.71
C ASP A 141 -2.36 -15.53 16.64
N ILE A 142 -3.19 -16.45 16.12
CA ILE A 142 -3.74 -17.57 16.91
C ILE A 142 -2.65 -18.54 17.34
N TYR A 143 -1.74 -18.91 16.42
CA TYR A 143 -0.61 -19.78 16.74
C TYR A 143 0.27 -19.19 17.86
N ARG A 144 0.45 -17.86 17.86
CA ARG A 144 1.18 -17.12 18.90
C ARG A 144 0.36 -16.81 20.16
N GLY A 145 -0.91 -17.22 20.22
CA GLY A 145 -1.79 -16.97 21.36
C GLY A 145 -2.20 -15.51 21.56
N LYS A 146 -2.08 -14.67 20.52
CA LYS A 146 -2.45 -13.25 20.59
C LYS A 146 -3.95 -12.99 20.45
N ILE A 147 -4.65 -13.86 19.72
CA ILE A 147 -6.10 -13.78 19.51
C ILE A 147 -6.74 -15.17 19.59
N VAL A 148 -8.04 -15.20 19.89
CA VAL A 148 -8.89 -16.39 19.86
C VAL A 148 -9.61 -16.46 18.51
N PRO A 149 -9.75 -17.65 17.86
CA PRO A 149 -10.50 -17.77 16.62
C PRO A 149 -11.99 -17.44 16.79
N THR A 150 -12.58 -16.81 15.78
CA THR A 150 -14.04 -16.56 15.76
C THR A 150 -14.82 -17.84 15.43
N HIS A 151 -16.04 -17.95 15.95
CA HIS A 151 -17.01 -18.99 15.57
C HIS A 151 -18.03 -18.51 14.54
N ASN A 152 -18.04 -17.20 14.26
CA ASN A 152 -18.95 -16.60 13.29
C ASN A 152 -18.28 -16.61 11.91
N VAL A 153 -18.67 -17.60 11.09
CA VAL A 153 -18.17 -17.78 9.71
C VAL A 153 -18.42 -16.53 8.88
N ILE A 154 -19.63 -15.97 8.94
CA ILE A 154 -20.00 -14.79 8.14
C ILE A 154 -19.12 -13.59 8.50
N ALA A 155 -18.87 -13.35 9.79
CA ALA A 155 -17.99 -12.28 10.24
C ALA A 155 -16.54 -12.49 9.77
N TYR A 156 -16.04 -13.73 9.79
CA TYR A 156 -14.71 -14.05 9.29
C TYR A 156 -14.58 -13.78 7.79
N PHE A 157 -15.52 -14.29 6.98
CA PHE A 157 -15.50 -14.10 5.53
C PHE A 157 -15.70 -12.63 5.15
N ALA A 158 -16.57 -11.90 5.87
CA ALA A 158 -16.74 -10.47 5.69
C ALA A 158 -15.46 -9.69 6.04
N PHE A 159 -14.72 -10.12 7.07
CA PHE A 159 -13.41 -9.56 7.41
C PHE A 159 -12.42 -9.73 6.25
N VAL A 160 -12.24 -10.95 5.74
CA VAL A 160 -11.28 -11.23 4.65
C VAL A 160 -11.64 -10.48 3.38
N SER A 161 -12.92 -10.45 3.02
CA SER A 161 -13.38 -9.88 1.76
C SER A 161 -13.73 -8.39 1.82
N PHE A 162 -13.60 -7.73 2.97
CA PHE A 162 -14.19 -6.40 3.20
C PHE A 162 -13.85 -5.38 2.08
N PHE A 163 -14.84 -5.05 1.26
CA PHE A 163 -14.62 -4.31 0.01
C PHE A 163 -13.90 -2.96 0.14
N PRO A 164 -14.06 -2.17 1.23
CA PRO A 164 -13.35 -0.91 1.35
C PRO A 164 -11.84 -1.11 1.36
N GLN A 165 -11.33 -2.23 1.84
CA GLN A 165 -9.89 -2.48 1.92
C GLN A 165 -9.35 -3.49 0.91
N LEU A 166 -10.17 -4.43 0.43
CA LEU A 166 -9.74 -5.68 -0.21
C LEU A 166 -8.70 -5.50 -1.35
N VAL A 167 -8.85 -4.42 -2.11
CA VAL A 167 -8.12 -4.22 -3.37
C VAL A 167 -6.90 -3.31 -3.22
N ALA A 168 -6.97 -2.29 -2.36
CA ALA A 168 -5.93 -1.25 -2.24
C ALA A 168 -5.94 -0.50 -0.90
N GLY A 169 -6.61 -1.04 0.12
CA GLY A 169 -6.64 -0.43 1.45
C GLY A 169 -5.44 -0.82 2.32
N PRO A 170 -5.40 -0.33 3.57
CA PRO A 170 -4.43 -0.77 4.55
C PRO A 170 -4.50 -2.30 4.75
N ILE A 171 -3.34 -2.95 4.90
CA ILE A 171 -3.26 -4.38 5.25
C ILE A 171 -3.67 -4.54 6.70
N GLU A 172 -4.94 -4.80 6.92
CA GLU A 172 -5.48 -5.00 8.26
C GLU A 172 -5.08 -6.34 8.86
N ARG A 173 -4.96 -6.34 10.18
CA ARG A 173 -4.71 -7.55 10.96
C ARG A 173 -6.02 -8.06 11.55
N ALA A 174 -6.11 -9.37 11.71
CA ALA A 174 -7.25 -9.99 12.37
C ALA A 174 -7.46 -9.43 13.79
N SER A 175 -6.39 -9.15 14.53
CA SER A 175 -6.45 -8.56 15.88
C SER A 175 -7.10 -7.17 15.94
N HIS A 176 -7.15 -6.42 14.82
CA HIS A 176 -7.71 -5.08 14.78
C HIS A 176 -9.08 -5.02 14.11
N LEU A 177 -9.23 -5.63 12.93
CA LEU A 177 -10.45 -5.49 12.12
C LEU A 177 -11.52 -6.54 12.46
N LEU A 178 -11.14 -7.80 12.70
CA LEU A 178 -12.11 -8.89 12.93
C LEU A 178 -13.03 -8.62 14.15
N PRO A 179 -12.54 -8.14 15.32
CA PRO A 179 -13.41 -7.79 16.45
C PRO A 179 -14.49 -6.76 16.09
N GLN A 180 -14.23 -5.88 15.13
CA GLN A 180 -15.18 -4.86 14.72
C GLN A 180 -16.42 -5.45 14.02
N PHE A 181 -16.28 -6.59 13.34
CA PHE A 181 -17.42 -7.33 12.77
C PHE A 181 -18.27 -8.05 13.82
N LEU A 182 -17.74 -8.22 15.03
CA LEU A 182 -18.43 -8.87 16.15
C LEU A 182 -19.17 -7.87 17.05
N GLN A 183 -19.06 -6.58 16.75
CA GLN A 183 -19.67 -5.50 17.55
C GLN A 183 -20.81 -4.84 16.78
N LYS A 184 -21.88 -4.48 17.51
CA LYS A 184 -22.99 -3.70 16.95
C LYS A 184 -22.51 -2.31 16.52
N LYS A 185 -22.93 -1.86 15.34
CA LYS A 185 -22.57 -0.56 14.77
C LYS A 185 -23.74 0.41 14.80
N ASN A 186 -23.49 1.61 15.32
CA ASN A 186 -24.41 2.74 15.29
C ASN A 186 -23.93 3.78 14.29
N PHE A 187 -24.87 4.39 13.56
CA PHE A 187 -24.53 5.45 12.61
C PHE A 187 -24.04 6.68 13.38
N ASN A 188 -22.86 7.18 13.00
CA ASN A 188 -22.27 8.37 13.56
C ASN A 188 -22.06 9.39 12.44
N LEU A 189 -22.81 10.49 12.48
CA LEU A 189 -22.78 11.52 11.45
C LEU A 189 -21.42 12.23 11.35
N GLU A 190 -20.72 12.43 12.46
CA GLU A 190 -19.39 13.08 12.44
C GLU A 190 -18.34 12.16 11.81
N GLN A 191 -18.36 10.88 12.15
CA GLN A 191 -17.50 9.89 11.48
C GLN A 191 -17.82 9.77 9.98
N ALA A 192 -19.10 9.84 9.61
CA ALA A 192 -19.50 9.83 8.21
C ALA A 192 -18.99 11.07 7.45
N LYS A 193 -19.09 12.27 8.05
CA LYS A 193 -18.52 13.51 7.48
C LYS A 193 -17.00 13.41 7.29
N ASP A 194 -16.28 12.88 8.27
CA ASP A 194 -14.83 12.66 8.16
C ASP A 194 -14.47 11.58 7.12
N GLY A 195 -15.31 10.55 7.01
CA GLY A 195 -15.21 9.55 5.93
C GLY A 195 -15.31 10.19 4.55
N LEU A 196 -16.34 11.02 4.34
CA LEU A 196 -16.54 11.75 3.08
C LEU A 196 -15.40 12.73 2.76
N ARG A 197 -14.85 13.42 3.77
CA ARG A 197 -13.70 14.31 3.59
C ARG A 197 -12.46 13.56 3.11
N GLN A 198 -12.17 12.39 3.67
CA GLN A 198 -11.05 11.57 3.21
C GLN A 198 -11.31 10.97 1.82
N ILE A 199 -12.53 10.54 1.51
CA ILE A 199 -12.87 10.10 0.14
C ILE A 199 -12.63 11.23 -0.86
N LEU A 200 -13.10 12.44 -0.56
CA LEU A 200 -12.90 13.61 -1.41
C LEU A 200 -11.42 13.93 -1.62
N TRP A 201 -10.62 13.90 -0.55
CA TRP A 201 -9.18 14.13 -0.65
C TRP A 201 -8.45 13.00 -1.40
N GLY A 202 -8.84 11.75 -1.18
CA GLY A 202 -8.28 10.61 -1.87
C GLY A 202 -8.57 10.66 -3.38
N LEU A 203 -9.78 11.05 -3.77
CA LEU A 203 -10.14 11.34 -5.15
C LEU A 203 -9.26 12.45 -5.74
N PHE A 204 -9.09 13.57 -5.02
CA PHE A 204 -8.23 14.68 -5.47
C PHE A 204 -6.78 14.21 -5.74
N LYS A 205 -6.16 13.51 -4.78
CA LYS A 205 -4.79 12.99 -4.95
C LYS A 205 -4.68 12.03 -6.13
N LYS A 206 -5.65 11.14 -6.30
CA LYS A 206 -5.66 10.19 -7.42
C LYS A 206 -5.86 10.90 -8.76
N THR A 207 -6.98 11.58 -8.95
CA THR A 207 -7.42 12.05 -10.27
C THR A 207 -6.79 13.37 -10.70
N VAL A 208 -6.50 14.27 -9.76
CA VAL A 208 -5.94 15.60 -10.06
C VAL A 208 -4.42 15.57 -10.04
N ILE A 209 -3.79 14.88 -9.08
CA ILE A 209 -2.33 14.86 -8.95
C ILE A 209 -1.72 13.65 -9.69
N ALA A 210 -2.00 12.42 -9.24
CA ALA A 210 -1.32 11.23 -9.74
C ALA A 210 -1.61 10.95 -11.21
N ASP A 211 -2.88 10.96 -11.62
CA ASP A 211 -3.28 10.63 -13.00
C ASP A 211 -2.85 11.71 -14.01
N ASN A 212 -2.61 12.94 -13.55
CA ASN A 212 -2.02 13.99 -14.38
C ASN A 212 -0.49 13.93 -14.45
N LEU A 213 0.18 13.43 -13.40
CA LEU A 213 1.62 13.19 -13.41
C LEU A 213 2.01 11.95 -14.22
N ALA A 214 1.16 10.93 -14.25
CA ALA A 214 1.45 9.65 -14.90
C ALA A 214 1.95 9.78 -16.36
N PRO A 215 1.31 10.55 -17.27
CA PRO A 215 1.79 10.68 -18.65
C PRO A 215 3.17 11.35 -18.76
N TYR A 216 3.51 12.25 -17.83
CA TYR A 216 4.85 12.86 -17.80
C TYR A 216 5.89 11.82 -17.40
N VAL A 217 5.61 11.05 -16.35
CA VAL A 217 6.49 9.98 -15.88
C VAL A 217 6.69 8.95 -16.98
N ASP A 218 5.61 8.45 -17.58
CA ASP A 218 5.66 7.45 -18.64
C ASP A 218 6.52 7.93 -19.81
N LYS A 219 6.29 9.16 -20.28
CA LYS A 219 7.06 9.72 -21.39
C LYS A 219 8.55 9.87 -21.08
N ILE A 220 8.90 10.31 -19.87
CA ILE A 220 10.30 10.51 -19.45
C ILE A 220 11.00 9.16 -19.28
N PHE A 221 10.39 8.20 -18.57
CA PHE A 221 10.98 6.89 -18.33
C PHE A 221 11.07 6.04 -19.60
N SER A 222 10.10 6.13 -20.52
CA SER A 222 10.15 5.38 -21.78
C SER A 222 11.15 5.95 -22.80
N ASN A 223 11.53 7.22 -22.70
CA ASN A 223 12.43 7.89 -23.68
C ASN A 223 13.66 8.50 -23.01
N TYR A 224 14.15 7.89 -21.93
CA TYR A 224 15.18 8.45 -21.06
C TYR A 224 16.48 8.80 -21.79
N GLU A 225 16.81 8.09 -22.86
CA GLU A 225 18.00 8.30 -23.69
C GLU A 225 18.00 9.69 -24.36
N THR A 226 16.83 10.23 -24.66
CA THR A 226 16.66 11.48 -25.43
C THR A 226 16.55 12.74 -24.55
N TYR A 227 16.33 12.58 -23.25
CA TYR A 227 16.09 13.70 -22.34
C TYR A 227 17.38 14.16 -21.65
N PRO A 228 17.55 15.47 -21.38
CA PRO A 228 18.69 15.97 -20.62
C PRO A 228 18.66 15.49 -19.17
N GLY A 229 19.83 15.37 -18.53
CA GLY A 229 19.97 14.84 -17.17
C GLY A 229 19.03 15.48 -16.12
N PRO A 230 18.90 16.81 -16.07
CA PRO A 230 17.94 17.48 -15.17
C PRO A 230 16.48 17.09 -15.40
N MET A 231 16.10 16.75 -16.63
CA MET A 231 14.74 16.29 -16.93
C MET A 231 14.48 14.88 -16.39
N LEU A 232 15.50 14.02 -16.40
CA LEU A 232 15.41 12.69 -15.81
C LEU A 232 15.25 12.77 -14.29
N LEU A 233 16.00 13.65 -13.63
CA LEU A 233 15.84 13.95 -12.19
C LEU A 233 14.41 14.43 -11.89
N LEU A 234 13.89 15.35 -12.71
CA LEU A 234 12.52 15.85 -12.59
C LEU A 234 11.49 14.73 -12.79
N GLY A 235 11.72 13.82 -13.74
CA GLY A 235 10.91 12.62 -13.94
C GLY A 235 10.88 11.70 -12.71
N THR A 236 12.01 11.54 -12.02
CA THR A 236 12.08 10.79 -10.75
C THR A 236 11.28 11.47 -9.64
N VAL A 237 11.31 12.80 -9.56
CA VAL A 237 10.48 13.57 -8.61
C VAL A 237 9.00 13.42 -8.94
N TYR A 238 8.62 13.53 -10.22
CA TYR A 238 7.24 13.30 -10.67
C TYR A 238 6.75 11.90 -10.31
N PHE A 239 7.58 10.88 -10.53
CA PHE A 239 7.22 9.51 -10.17
C PHE A 239 7.04 9.35 -8.66
N SER A 240 7.93 9.95 -7.85
CA SER A 240 7.80 9.94 -6.38
C SER A 240 6.45 10.52 -5.96
N VAL A 241 6.05 11.67 -6.51
CA VAL A 241 4.74 12.26 -6.19
C VAL A 241 3.58 11.43 -6.74
N GLN A 242 3.69 10.89 -7.95
CA GLN A 242 2.68 10.03 -8.55
C GLN A 242 2.40 8.80 -7.67
N ILE A 243 3.43 8.00 -7.34
CA ILE A 243 3.25 6.78 -6.56
C ILE A 243 2.66 7.07 -5.17
N TYR A 244 3.09 8.18 -4.55
CA TYR A 244 2.53 8.62 -3.28
C TYR A 244 1.05 9.01 -3.38
N CYS A 245 0.70 9.89 -4.31
CA CYS A 245 -0.66 10.41 -4.42
C CYS A 245 -1.65 9.35 -4.91
N ASP A 246 -1.19 8.46 -5.79
CA ASP A 246 -1.97 7.32 -6.26
C ASP A 246 -2.31 6.40 -5.08
N PHE A 247 -1.30 5.91 -4.37
CA PHE A 247 -1.51 4.92 -3.32
C PHE A 247 -2.13 5.49 -2.05
N SER A 248 -1.66 6.66 -1.60
CA SER A 248 -2.28 7.32 -0.46
C SER A 248 -3.69 7.82 -0.79
N GLY A 249 -3.98 8.13 -2.06
CA GLY A 249 -5.33 8.46 -2.52
C GLY A 249 -6.29 7.28 -2.38
N TYR A 250 -5.90 6.10 -2.88
CA TYR A 250 -6.68 4.87 -2.68
C TYR A 250 -6.83 4.49 -1.21
N SER A 251 -5.76 4.61 -0.41
CA SER A 251 -5.83 4.34 1.03
C SER A 251 -6.80 5.28 1.75
N ASP A 252 -6.82 6.57 1.42
CA ASP A 252 -7.76 7.52 2.04
C ASP A 252 -9.22 7.25 1.62
N MET A 253 -9.46 6.88 0.36
CA MET A 253 -10.79 6.46 -0.11
C MET A 253 -11.24 5.17 0.60
N ALA A 254 -10.35 4.19 0.78
CA ALA A 254 -10.60 2.96 1.51
C ALA A 254 -10.97 3.21 2.98
N ILE A 255 -10.13 3.97 3.70
CA ILE A 255 -10.34 4.34 5.11
C ILE A 255 -11.62 5.16 5.25
N GLY A 256 -11.84 6.15 4.39
CA GLY A 256 -13.04 6.98 4.42
C GLY A 256 -14.32 6.19 4.16
N THR A 257 -14.28 5.25 3.20
CA THR A 257 -15.39 4.35 2.90
C THR A 257 -15.70 3.43 4.09
N ALA A 258 -14.69 2.83 4.71
CA ALA A 258 -14.88 1.99 5.89
C ALA A 258 -15.52 2.75 7.07
N ARG A 259 -15.13 4.01 7.29
CA ARG A 259 -15.74 4.88 8.31
C ARG A 259 -17.24 5.10 8.07
N LEU A 260 -17.71 5.14 6.83
CA LEU A 260 -19.14 5.24 6.53
C LEU A 260 -19.96 4.06 7.06
N PHE A 261 -19.32 2.89 7.25
CA PHE A 261 -19.91 1.68 7.80
C PHE A 261 -19.56 1.47 9.29
N GLY A 262 -18.91 2.45 9.93
CA GLY A 262 -18.50 2.37 11.34
C GLY A 262 -17.30 1.45 11.60
N PHE A 263 -16.48 1.20 10.57
CA PHE A 263 -15.20 0.49 10.71
C PHE A 263 -14.04 1.48 10.77
N ASP A 264 -13.12 1.22 11.70
CA ASP A 264 -11.87 1.95 11.83
C ASP A 264 -10.75 1.14 11.18
N LEU A 265 -10.21 1.66 10.07
CA LEU A 265 -9.03 1.10 9.40
C LEU A 265 -7.79 1.92 9.78
N LYS A 266 -6.64 1.26 9.81
CA LYS A 266 -5.36 1.88 10.13
C LYS A 266 -4.96 2.93 9.10
N ARG A 267 -4.38 4.02 9.57
CA ARG A 267 -3.72 5.01 8.72
C ARG A 267 -2.55 4.35 7.98
N ASN A 268 -2.48 4.55 6.67
CA ASN A 268 -1.44 3.93 5.84
C ASN A 268 -0.29 4.89 5.46
N PHE A 269 -0.57 6.20 5.39
CA PHE A 269 0.41 7.22 5.04
C PHE A 269 0.35 8.42 5.98
N ALA A 270 1.52 8.89 6.42
CA ALA A 270 1.66 10.01 7.35
C ALA A 270 2.70 11.02 6.85
N TYR A 271 2.42 11.69 5.73
CA TYR A 271 3.27 12.71 5.11
C TYR A 271 4.76 12.26 5.00
N PRO A 272 5.01 11.12 4.33
CA PRO A 272 6.30 10.43 4.39
C PRO A 272 7.46 11.22 3.78
N TYR A 273 7.22 12.09 2.80
CA TYR A 273 8.30 12.86 2.16
C TYR A 273 8.87 14.00 3.01
N PHE A 274 8.30 14.27 4.19
CA PHE A 274 8.86 15.20 5.17
C PHE A 274 9.63 14.49 6.29
N SER A 275 10.10 13.26 6.04
CA SER A 275 10.88 12.48 7.00
C SER A 275 12.35 12.91 7.01
N ARG A 276 12.97 12.96 8.18
CA ARG A 276 14.37 13.40 8.39
C ARG A 276 15.39 12.27 8.20
N ASP A 277 14.92 11.04 8.28
CA ASP A 277 15.69 9.84 8.00
C ASP A 277 14.82 8.72 7.41
N ILE A 278 15.49 7.66 6.96
CA ILE A 278 14.89 6.52 6.27
C ILE A 278 14.02 5.68 7.23
N GLY A 279 14.35 5.62 8.51
CA GLY A 279 13.53 4.94 9.51
C GLY A 279 12.21 5.69 9.74
N GLU A 280 12.26 7.02 9.85
CA GLU A 280 11.08 7.89 9.91
C GLU A 280 10.22 7.74 8.65
N PHE A 281 10.84 7.67 7.46
CA PHE A 281 10.13 7.43 6.20
C PHE A 281 9.32 6.14 6.23
N TRP A 282 9.94 5.01 6.60
CA TRP A 282 9.26 3.70 6.65
C TRP A 282 8.25 3.54 7.79
N ARG A 283 8.28 4.42 8.79
CA ARG A 283 7.20 4.54 9.80
C ARG A 283 6.01 5.37 9.31
N ARG A 284 6.15 6.08 8.18
CA ARG A 284 5.15 6.99 7.61
C ARG A 284 4.66 6.58 6.22
N TRP A 285 5.37 5.68 5.54
CA TRP A 285 5.04 5.14 4.23
C TRP A 285 4.50 3.72 4.38
N HIS A 286 3.36 3.42 3.74
CA HIS A 286 2.73 2.10 3.70
C HIS A 286 2.76 1.38 5.06
N ILE A 287 2.32 2.09 6.10
CA ILE A 287 2.50 1.75 7.52
C ILE A 287 1.98 0.34 7.83
N SER A 288 0.85 -0.07 7.22
CA SER A 288 0.29 -1.40 7.42
C SER A 288 1.25 -2.49 6.95
N LEU A 289 1.88 -2.32 5.79
CA LEU A 289 2.84 -3.28 5.23
C LEU A 289 4.14 -3.30 6.05
N SER A 290 4.71 -2.11 6.32
CA SER A 290 5.98 -2.01 7.06
C SER A 290 5.86 -2.61 8.46
N THR A 291 4.74 -2.39 9.15
CA THR A 291 4.51 -3.01 10.45
C THR A 291 4.22 -4.51 10.34
N TRP A 292 3.57 -4.97 9.27
CA TRP A 292 3.36 -6.40 9.02
C TRP A 292 4.71 -7.12 8.84
N PHE A 293 5.59 -6.64 7.95
CA PHE A 293 6.93 -7.22 7.79
C PHE A 293 7.75 -7.17 9.07
N ARG A 294 7.66 -6.06 9.82
CA ARG A 294 8.31 -5.97 11.13
C ARG A 294 7.87 -7.09 12.07
N ASP A 295 6.56 -7.31 12.20
CA ASP A 295 5.99 -8.18 13.24
C ASP A 295 5.92 -9.68 12.84
N TYR A 296 5.85 -9.97 11.54
CA TYR A 296 5.72 -11.33 11.01
C TYR A 296 7.00 -11.87 10.36
N VAL A 297 7.97 -11.02 9.99
CA VAL A 297 9.25 -11.44 9.39
C VAL A 297 10.44 -11.00 10.23
N TYR A 298 10.63 -9.70 10.46
CA TYR A 298 11.84 -9.18 11.10
C TYR A 298 12.00 -9.57 12.58
N ILE A 299 10.96 -9.40 13.41
CA ILE A 299 10.99 -9.76 14.83
C ILE A 299 11.23 -11.27 15.02
N PRO A 300 10.55 -12.17 14.28
CA PRO A 300 10.81 -13.61 14.35
C PRO A 300 12.25 -14.02 13.98
N LEU A 301 12.92 -13.27 13.11
CA LEU A 301 14.35 -13.49 12.77
C LEU A 301 15.32 -13.01 13.88
N GLY A 302 14.80 -12.40 14.95
CA GLY A 302 15.56 -11.88 16.09
C GLY A 302 15.40 -10.37 16.30
N GLY A 303 14.87 -9.64 15.32
CA GLY A 303 14.67 -8.19 15.37
C GLY A 303 15.94 -7.44 15.79
N ASN A 304 15.78 -6.44 16.68
CA ASN A 304 16.90 -5.71 17.29
C ASN A 304 17.62 -6.49 18.42
N ARG A 305 17.17 -7.72 18.75
CA ARG A 305 17.73 -8.52 19.85
C ARG A 305 18.84 -9.48 19.40
N THR A 306 19.34 -9.31 18.17
CA THR A 306 20.41 -10.13 17.61
C THR A 306 21.71 -9.95 18.37
N ARG A 307 22.47 -11.04 18.54
CA ARG A 307 23.72 -11.03 19.32
C ARG A 307 24.89 -10.39 18.57
N THR A 308 24.82 -10.27 17.25
CA THR A 308 25.87 -9.70 16.41
C THR A 308 25.33 -8.65 15.44
N THR A 309 26.14 -7.63 15.13
CA THR A 309 25.83 -6.62 14.11
C THR A 309 25.62 -7.25 12.74
N ARG A 310 26.31 -8.36 12.44
CA ARG A 310 26.14 -9.12 11.20
C ARG A 310 24.74 -9.74 11.10
N GLN A 311 24.22 -10.31 12.18
CA GLN A 311 22.85 -10.85 12.20
C GLN A 311 21.81 -9.75 12.02
N HIS A 312 21.98 -8.61 12.70
CA HIS A 312 21.11 -7.44 12.51
C HIS A 312 21.09 -6.98 11.05
N PHE A 313 22.28 -6.85 10.45
CA PHE A 313 22.44 -6.50 9.04
C PHE A 313 21.69 -7.46 8.13
N SER A 314 21.93 -8.77 8.28
CA SER A 314 21.27 -9.79 7.47
C SER A 314 19.75 -9.77 7.63
N ASN A 315 19.24 -9.59 8.85
CA ASN A 315 17.80 -9.54 9.11
C ASN A 315 17.13 -8.32 8.46
N VAL A 316 17.76 -7.14 8.53
CA VAL A 316 17.26 -5.91 7.88
C VAL A 316 17.23 -6.09 6.38
N ILE A 317 18.36 -6.50 5.78
CA ILE A 317 18.46 -6.68 4.33
C ILE A 317 17.47 -7.73 3.85
N LEU A 318 17.39 -8.90 4.51
CA LEU A 318 16.45 -9.95 4.15
C LEU A 318 14.99 -9.46 4.23
N THR A 319 14.63 -8.74 5.30
CA THR A 319 13.26 -8.21 5.47
C THR A 319 12.90 -7.25 4.34
N PHE A 320 13.78 -6.28 4.04
CA PHE A 320 13.52 -5.30 2.99
C PHE A 320 13.56 -5.92 1.58
N THR A 321 14.45 -6.87 1.31
CA THR A 321 14.50 -7.58 0.03
C THR A 321 13.24 -8.44 -0.19
N ILE A 322 12.77 -9.16 0.84
CA ILE A 322 11.48 -9.89 0.76
C ILE A 322 10.33 -8.89 0.56
N SER A 323 10.36 -7.74 1.25
CA SER A 323 9.38 -6.68 1.03
C SER A 323 9.41 -6.11 -0.39
N GLY A 324 10.60 -5.97 -0.97
CA GLY A 324 10.78 -5.60 -2.37
C GLY A 324 10.15 -6.63 -3.29
N PHE A 325 10.55 -7.90 -3.16
CA PHE A 325 10.02 -9.00 -3.96
C PHE A 325 8.49 -9.14 -3.84
N TRP A 326 7.92 -8.84 -2.67
CA TRP A 326 6.47 -8.79 -2.48
C TRP A 326 5.76 -7.79 -3.40
N HIS A 327 6.42 -6.68 -3.78
CA HIS A 327 5.82 -5.68 -4.65
C HIS A 327 5.60 -6.19 -6.07
N GLY A 328 6.55 -6.90 -6.65
CA GLY A 328 6.42 -7.47 -7.99
C GLY A 328 7.51 -8.50 -8.29
N ALA A 329 7.24 -9.38 -9.24
CA ALA A 329 8.12 -10.47 -9.62
C ALA A 329 9.15 -10.00 -10.68
N ASN A 330 10.02 -9.06 -10.29
CA ASN A 330 11.09 -8.51 -11.12
C ASN A 330 12.34 -8.20 -10.27
N TRP A 331 13.53 -8.38 -10.84
CA TRP A 331 14.81 -8.04 -10.20
C TRP A 331 14.91 -6.58 -9.78
N THR A 332 14.22 -5.66 -10.47
CA THR A 332 14.19 -4.25 -10.08
C THR A 332 13.59 -4.05 -8.68
N PHE A 333 12.56 -4.82 -8.31
CA PHE A 333 11.97 -4.77 -6.96
C PHE A 333 12.86 -5.38 -5.89
N VAL A 334 13.60 -6.44 -6.22
CA VAL A 334 14.60 -7.05 -5.32
C VAL A 334 15.69 -6.03 -4.98
N ILE A 335 16.20 -5.32 -6.00
CA ILE A 335 17.22 -4.28 -5.83
C ILE A 335 16.65 -3.07 -5.08
N TRP A 336 15.43 -2.65 -5.40
CA TRP A 336 14.74 -1.61 -4.64
C TRP A 336 14.64 -1.94 -3.15
N GLY A 337 14.30 -3.19 -2.81
CA GLY A 337 14.25 -3.67 -1.43
C GLY A 337 15.63 -3.64 -0.79
N PHE A 338 16.63 -4.21 -1.46
CA PHE A 338 18.02 -4.22 -1.00
C PHE A 338 18.56 -2.80 -0.71
N LEU A 339 18.34 -1.84 -1.62
CA LEU A 339 18.75 -0.44 -1.45
C LEU A 339 18.09 0.20 -0.23
N ASN A 340 16.78 0.00 -0.04
CA ASN A 340 16.10 0.51 1.14
C ASN A 340 16.60 -0.10 2.44
N GLY A 341 16.92 -1.41 2.43
CA GLY A 341 17.59 -2.08 3.54
C GLY A 341 18.95 -1.44 3.85
N LEU A 342 19.76 -1.15 2.82
CA LEU A 342 21.03 -0.44 3.00
C LEU A 342 20.85 0.96 3.59
N TYR A 343 19.87 1.71 3.11
CA TYR A 343 19.57 3.06 3.59
C TYR A 343 19.04 3.08 5.04
N TYR A 344 18.36 2.01 5.47
CA TYR A 344 17.82 1.89 6.82
C TYR A 344 18.88 1.54 7.88
N LEU A 345 19.99 0.90 7.49
CA LEU A 345 21.01 0.42 8.44
C LEU A 345 21.67 1.53 9.28
N PRO A 346 22.18 2.65 8.70
CA PRO A 346 22.87 3.65 9.49
C PRO A 346 21.99 4.29 10.58
N PRO A 347 20.73 4.70 10.31
CA PRO A 347 19.81 5.15 11.36
C PRO A 347 19.52 4.07 12.41
N SER A 348 19.33 2.82 11.98
CA SER A 348 18.97 1.72 12.89
C SER A 348 20.06 1.39 13.92
N ILE A 349 21.34 1.60 13.60
CA ILE A 349 22.47 1.32 14.52
C ILE A 349 22.63 2.43 15.55
N ARG A 350 22.30 3.68 15.19
CA ARG A 350 22.45 4.85 16.08
C ARG A 350 21.44 4.89 17.23
N GLY A 351 20.48 3.96 17.25
CA GLY A 351 19.43 3.89 18.24
C GLY A 351 18.33 4.94 18.03
N PRO A 352 17.21 4.81 18.76
CA PRO A 352 16.06 5.69 18.58
C PRO A 352 16.44 7.14 18.89
N HIS A 353 16.28 8.05 17.92
CA HIS A 353 16.47 9.48 18.15
C HIS A 353 15.32 10.04 19.00
N LYS A 354 15.63 10.97 19.92
CA LYS A 354 14.66 11.63 20.83
C LYS A 354 13.45 12.26 20.12
N HIS A 355 13.54 12.57 18.83
CA HIS A 355 12.49 13.23 18.04
C HIS A 355 11.80 12.30 17.01
N GLU A 356 12.02 10.98 17.05
CA GLU A 356 11.52 10.04 16.04
C GLU A 356 10.00 9.98 15.86
N THR A 357 9.26 10.40 16.89
CA THR A 357 7.80 10.37 16.96
C THR A 357 7.15 11.74 16.77
N GLU A 358 7.93 12.82 16.88
CA GLU A 358 7.43 14.19 16.71
C GLU A 358 7.30 14.53 15.22
N VAL A 359 6.25 15.28 14.89
CA VAL A 359 6.06 15.83 13.54
C VAL A 359 7.18 16.85 13.28
N VAL A 360 7.75 16.83 12.08
CA VAL A 360 8.83 17.78 11.74
C VAL A 360 8.36 19.22 11.87
N ALA A 361 9.21 20.10 12.40
CA ALA A 361 8.87 21.49 12.68
C ALA A 361 7.57 21.64 13.51
N MET A 362 7.33 20.78 14.52
CA MET A 362 6.16 20.87 15.39
C MET A 362 6.05 22.28 15.99
N GLY A 363 4.88 22.91 15.86
CA GLY A 363 4.62 24.28 16.35
C GLY A 363 5.30 25.40 15.56
N ARG A 364 6.02 25.10 14.46
CA ARG A 364 6.72 26.09 13.62
C ARG A 364 6.23 26.03 12.18
N LEU A 365 6.23 27.16 11.47
CA LEU A 365 5.84 27.15 10.05
C LEU A 365 6.96 26.58 9.15
N PHE A 366 8.21 26.84 9.51
CA PHE A 366 9.39 26.45 8.72
C PHE A 366 10.29 25.47 9.50
N PRO A 367 10.92 24.51 8.81
CA PRO A 367 11.93 23.65 9.42
C PRO A 367 13.21 24.44 9.69
N THR A 368 14.01 23.95 10.65
CA THR A 368 15.41 24.41 10.77
C THR A 368 16.21 24.02 9.52
N ALA A 369 17.33 24.70 9.28
CA ALA A 369 18.22 24.36 8.16
C ALA A 369 18.68 22.88 8.22
N LEU A 370 18.91 22.35 9.43
CA LEU A 370 19.26 20.95 9.64
C LEU A 370 18.11 20.00 9.27
N GLU A 371 16.90 20.28 9.75
CA GLU A 371 15.71 19.48 9.38
C GLU A 371 15.45 19.52 7.88
N PHE A 372 15.58 20.69 7.25
CA PHE A 372 15.44 20.83 5.81
C PHE A 372 16.45 19.97 5.05
N PHE A 373 17.73 20.04 5.42
CA PHE A 373 18.77 19.19 4.82
C PHE A 373 18.48 17.70 5.01
N GLN A 374 18.04 17.30 6.21
CA GLN A 374 17.66 15.91 6.52
C GLN A 374 16.48 15.43 5.66
N ILE A 375 15.45 16.27 5.47
CA ILE A 375 14.32 16.00 4.59
C ILE A 375 14.80 15.83 3.14
N CYS A 376 15.56 16.80 2.62
CA CYS A 376 16.07 16.75 1.25
C CYS A 376 16.92 15.50 1.00
N ARG A 377 17.83 15.16 1.92
CA ARG A 377 18.66 13.96 1.83
C ARG A 377 17.80 12.70 1.80
N THR A 378 16.83 12.58 2.70
CA THR A 378 15.95 11.41 2.78
C THR A 378 15.10 11.28 1.52
N PHE A 379 14.53 12.39 1.04
CA PHE A 379 13.76 12.44 -0.20
C PHE A 379 14.60 12.00 -1.41
N VAL A 380 15.82 12.52 -1.57
CA VAL A 380 16.71 12.13 -2.68
C VAL A 380 17.05 10.65 -2.65
N LEU A 381 17.39 10.07 -1.49
CA LEU A 381 17.69 8.65 -1.36
C LEU A 381 16.49 7.77 -1.74
N ILE A 382 15.31 8.13 -1.25
CA ILE A 382 14.07 7.41 -1.55
C ILE A 382 13.68 7.56 -3.03
N SER A 383 13.78 8.77 -3.59
CA SER A 383 13.55 9.02 -5.02
C SER A 383 14.51 8.25 -5.90
N PHE A 384 15.79 8.12 -5.50
CA PHE A 384 16.74 7.27 -6.21
C PHE A 384 16.31 5.80 -6.21
N ALA A 385 15.88 5.26 -5.06
CA ALA A 385 15.33 3.91 -5.02
C ALA A 385 14.11 3.78 -5.94
N TRP A 386 13.22 4.77 -5.98
CA TRP A 386 12.03 4.76 -6.85
C TRP A 386 12.33 4.62 -8.34
N ILE A 387 13.54 4.95 -8.83
CA ILE A 387 13.94 4.66 -10.22
C ILE A 387 13.82 3.16 -10.51
N PHE A 388 14.35 2.31 -9.63
CA PHE A 388 14.25 0.86 -9.77
C PHE A 388 12.79 0.39 -9.71
N PHE A 389 11.98 0.96 -8.81
CA PHE A 389 10.57 0.58 -8.70
C PHE A 389 9.77 0.91 -9.98
N ARG A 390 10.13 1.97 -10.71
CA ARG A 390 9.45 2.36 -11.96
C ARG A 390 9.99 1.65 -13.20
N SER A 391 11.27 1.31 -13.22
CA SER A 391 11.93 0.72 -14.38
C SER A 391 11.40 -0.67 -14.71
N THR A 392 11.29 -0.96 -16.02
CA THR A 392 10.75 -2.23 -16.52
C THR A 392 11.76 -3.39 -16.42
N SER A 393 13.05 -3.08 -16.38
CA SER A 393 14.13 -4.04 -16.22
C SER A 393 15.30 -3.42 -15.46
N PHE A 394 16.22 -4.27 -14.99
CA PHE A 394 17.46 -3.81 -14.37
C PHE A 394 18.30 -2.96 -15.34
N SER A 395 18.44 -3.40 -16.58
CA SER A 395 19.14 -2.68 -17.64
C SER A 395 18.50 -1.32 -17.93
N HIS A 396 17.17 -1.22 -17.93
CA HIS A 396 16.46 0.05 -18.06
C HIS A 396 16.77 1.01 -16.91
N ALA A 397 16.80 0.51 -15.67
CA ALA A 397 17.13 1.33 -14.50
C ALA A 397 18.58 1.87 -14.54
N ILE A 398 19.54 1.01 -14.88
CA ILE A 398 20.96 1.42 -15.01
C ILE A 398 21.14 2.38 -16.19
N GLY A 399 20.46 2.13 -17.31
CA GLY A 399 20.42 3.05 -18.45
C GLY A 399 19.92 4.42 -18.02
N PHE A 400 18.78 4.49 -17.33
CA PHE A 400 18.20 5.73 -16.81
C PHE A 400 19.17 6.49 -15.89
N ILE A 401 19.81 5.79 -14.95
CA ILE A 401 20.79 6.38 -14.02
C ILE A 401 22.02 6.92 -14.75
N THR A 402 22.54 6.15 -15.72
CA THR A 402 23.71 6.56 -16.50
C THR A 402 23.43 7.84 -17.27
N HIS A 403 22.26 7.92 -17.93
CA HIS A 403 21.87 9.09 -18.72
C HIS A 403 21.60 10.34 -17.87
N ILE A 404 21.30 10.21 -16.57
CA ILE A 404 21.28 11.38 -15.66
C ILE A 404 22.65 12.08 -15.65
N GLY A 405 23.74 11.32 -15.66
CA GLY A 405 25.11 11.83 -15.61
C GLY A 405 25.70 12.17 -16.97
N THR A 406 25.40 11.38 -18.01
CA THR A 406 26.05 11.50 -19.33
C THR A 406 25.34 12.43 -20.30
N ASN A 407 24.01 12.61 -20.20
CA ASN A 407 23.28 13.50 -21.09
C ASN A 407 23.56 14.97 -20.78
N SER A 408 23.38 15.84 -21.78
CA SER A 408 23.58 17.28 -21.61
C SER A 408 22.76 17.83 -20.45
N TRP A 409 23.41 18.62 -19.59
CA TRP A 409 22.77 19.35 -18.50
C TRP A 409 22.22 20.71 -18.93
N LEU A 410 22.54 21.14 -20.16
CA LEU A 410 22.11 22.42 -20.73
C LEU A 410 20.99 22.25 -21.77
N GLY A 411 20.43 21.04 -21.91
CA GLY A 411 19.34 20.77 -22.84
C GLY A 411 18.02 21.45 -22.44
N PRO A 412 17.11 21.69 -23.40
CA PRO A 412 15.84 22.33 -23.11
C PRO A 412 14.97 21.48 -22.19
N LEU A 413 14.49 22.09 -21.10
CA LEU A 413 13.55 21.46 -20.19
C LEU A 413 12.16 21.46 -20.82
N ARG A 414 11.70 20.28 -21.23
CA ARG A 414 10.33 20.04 -21.71
C ARG A 414 9.49 19.53 -20.54
N HIS A 415 8.16 19.50 -20.66
CA HIS A 415 7.32 18.82 -19.65
C HIS A 415 7.46 19.33 -18.21
N THR A 416 7.88 20.59 -18.04
CA THR A 416 8.11 21.23 -16.73
C THR A 416 6.81 21.54 -16.00
N ASN A 417 5.67 21.61 -16.70
CA ASN A 417 4.36 21.89 -16.11
C ASN A 417 3.96 20.90 -14.99
N GLY A 418 4.51 19.68 -15.00
CA GLY A 418 4.29 18.71 -13.92
C GLY A 418 4.72 19.21 -12.53
N ILE A 419 5.67 20.16 -12.46
CA ILE A 419 6.17 20.72 -11.20
C ILE A 419 5.08 21.41 -10.39
N TRP A 420 4.05 21.95 -11.05
CA TRP A 420 2.95 22.61 -10.35
C TRP A 420 2.14 21.63 -9.50
N TYR A 421 1.97 20.39 -9.95
CA TYR A 421 1.32 19.34 -9.15
C TYR A 421 2.16 18.96 -7.93
N VAL A 422 3.49 18.91 -8.08
CA VAL A 422 4.45 18.63 -6.99
C VAL A 422 4.39 19.74 -5.94
N LEU A 423 4.48 21.01 -6.37
CA LEU A 423 4.43 22.16 -5.47
C LEU A 423 3.08 22.26 -4.77
N LEU A 424 1.98 22.02 -5.49
CA LEU A 424 0.63 22.04 -4.93
C LEU A 424 0.48 21.01 -3.81
N ILE A 425 0.82 19.74 -4.06
CA ILE A 425 0.63 18.70 -3.04
C ILE A 425 1.59 18.86 -1.87
N PHE A 426 2.86 19.21 -2.10
CA PHE A 426 3.81 19.43 -1.00
C PHE A 426 3.42 20.65 -0.15
N GLY A 427 2.92 21.73 -0.76
CA GLY A 427 2.42 22.87 -0.02
C GLY A 427 1.23 22.51 0.86
N ILE A 428 0.25 21.79 0.32
CA ILE A 428 -0.94 21.37 1.07
C ILE A 428 -0.58 20.37 2.18
N ASP A 429 0.23 19.36 1.88
CA ASP A 429 0.65 18.36 2.86
C ASP A 429 1.51 18.98 3.96
N TRP A 430 2.35 19.98 3.63
CA TRP A 430 3.14 20.69 4.64
C TRP A 430 2.24 21.38 5.66
N ILE A 431 1.15 22.01 5.21
CA ILE A 431 0.17 22.65 6.10
C ILE A 431 -0.57 21.63 6.96
N GLN A 432 -0.86 20.44 6.41
CA GLN A 432 -1.65 19.41 7.09
C GLN A 432 -0.81 18.39 7.88
N ARG A 433 0.52 18.54 7.91
CA ARG A 433 1.45 17.50 8.41
C ARG A 433 1.23 17.07 9.87
N ASP A 434 0.62 17.94 10.67
CA ASP A 434 0.29 17.72 12.08
C ASP A 434 -1.04 16.99 12.29
N LYS A 435 -1.84 16.79 11.23
CA LYS A 435 -3.17 16.17 11.29
C LYS A 435 -3.12 14.65 11.20
N LEU A 436 -4.14 14.01 11.77
CA LEU A 436 -4.28 12.55 11.72
C LEU A 436 -4.71 12.08 10.35
N HIS A 437 -5.53 12.86 9.66
CA HIS A 437 -5.90 12.60 8.29
C HIS A 437 -6.11 13.91 7.52
N PRO A 438 -6.12 13.85 6.17
CA PRO A 438 -6.39 15.02 5.36
C PRO A 438 -7.78 15.59 5.60
N LEU A 439 -7.90 16.89 5.37
CA LEU A 439 -9.11 17.70 5.55
C LEU A 439 -9.72 17.58 6.97
N GLU A 440 -8.89 17.39 8.00
CA GLU A 440 -9.28 17.51 9.41
C GLU A 440 -9.49 19.00 9.79
N ILE A 441 -10.45 19.63 9.10
CA ILE A 441 -10.71 21.07 9.14
C ILE A 441 -11.99 21.40 9.90
N ALA A 442 -12.42 20.52 10.81
CA ALA A 442 -13.69 20.68 11.53
C ALA A 442 -13.77 21.97 12.36
N THR A 443 -12.62 22.49 12.81
CA THR A 443 -12.46 23.73 13.57
C THR A 443 -12.62 25.00 12.72
N LEU A 444 -12.52 24.90 11.39
CA LEU A 444 -12.68 26.07 10.52
C LEU A 444 -14.15 26.51 10.41
N PRO A 445 -14.41 27.82 10.23
CA PRO A 445 -15.74 28.34 9.95
C PRO A 445 -16.42 27.62 8.80
N ARG A 446 -17.75 27.45 8.88
CA ARG A 446 -18.54 26.69 7.90
C ARG A 446 -18.32 27.16 6.47
N TYR A 447 -18.36 28.47 6.21
CA TYR A 447 -18.19 29.02 4.86
C TYR A 447 -16.81 28.69 4.25
N ILE A 448 -15.75 28.71 5.05
CA ILE A 448 -14.39 28.33 4.60
C ILE A 448 -14.35 26.85 4.22
N ARG A 449 -14.94 25.97 5.05
CA ARG A 449 -14.99 24.53 4.75
C ARG A 449 -15.72 24.25 3.45
N TRP A 450 -16.87 24.86 3.22
CA TRP A 450 -17.62 24.72 1.97
C TRP A 450 -16.85 25.28 0.78
N GLY A 451 -16.18 26.43 0.93
CA GLY A 451 -15.28 26.97 -0.10
C GLY A 451 -14.19 25.97 -0.49
N ILE A 452 -13.53 25.36 0.49
CA ILE A 452 -12.52 24.31 0.25
C ILE A 452 -13.13 23.12 -0.49
N TYR A 453 -14.31 22.64 -0.08
CA TYR A 453 -14.98 21.51 -0.74
C TYR A 453 -15.33 21.84 -2.18
N TYR A 454 -15.90 23.02 -2.45
CA TYR A 454 -16.22 23.43 -3.82
C TYR A 454 -14.97 23.55 -4.69
N ILE A 455 -13.89 24.15 -4.17
CA ILE A 455 -12.62 24.25 -4.91
C ILE A 455 -12.09 22.86 -5.26
N ILE A 456 -12.02 21.94 -4.29
CA ILE A 456 -11.51 20.58 -4.53
C ILE A 456 -12.41 19.84 -5.54
N THR A 457 -13.72 19.91 -5.37
CA THR A 457 -14.67 19.28 -6.30
C THR A 457 -14.54 19.87 -7.71
N THR A 458 -14.43 21.19 -7.85
CA THR A 458 -14.22 21.84 -9.15
C THR A 458 -12.91 21.39 -9.79
N LEU A 459 -11.81 21.29 -9.02
CA LEU A 459 -10.54 20.77 -9.53
C LEU A 459 -10.67 19.31 -10.00
N ILE A 460 -11.39 18.46 -9.27
CA ILE A 460 -11.68 17.08 -9.69
C ILE A 460 -12.48 17.06 -11.00
N LEU A 461 -13.47 17.93 -11.16
CA LEU A 461 -14.32 17.95 -12.35
C LEU A 461 -13.62 18.55 -13.58
N LEU A 462 -12.79 19.58 -13.42
CA LEU A 462 -12.14 20.29 -14.52
C LEU A 462 -10.79 19.71 -14.92
N VAL A 463 -10.02 19.21 -13.95
CA VAL A 463 -8.63 18.76 -14.14
C VAL A 463 -8.48 17.26 -13.89
N GLY A 464 -9.41 16.65 -13.15
CA GLY A 464 -9.34 15.24 -12.81
C GLY A 464 -9.50 14.34 -14.04
N LYS A 465 -8.58 13.40 -14.19
CA LYS A 465 -8.70 12.33 -15.19
C LYS A 465 -9.37 11.12 -14.55
N THR A 466 -10.50 10.67 -15.09
CA THR A 466 -11.22 9.49 -14.59
C THR A 466 -11.15 8.34 -15.59
N GLY A 467 -10.84 7.13 -15.13
CA GLY A 467 -10.98 5.90 -15.92
C GLY A 467 -9.86 5.57 -16.93
N HIS A 468 -8.84 6.43 -17.08
CA HIS A 468 -7.78 6.23 -18.08
C HIS A 468 -6.44 5.72 -17.53
N VAL A 469 -6.20 5.84 -16.23
CA VAL A 469 -4.92 5.45 -15.60
C VAL A 469 -5.19 4.42 -14.49
N PRO A 470 -4.75 3.16 -14.64
CA PRO A 470 -4.95 2.14 -13.63
C PRO A 470 -4.21 2.51 -12.34
N PHE A 471 -4.61 1.91 -11.23
CA PHE A 471 -3.85 1.98 -9.99
C PHE A 471 -2.48 1.35 -10.19
N ILE A 472 -1.42 2.00 -9.72
CA ILE A 472 -0.04 1.64 -10.06
C ILE A 472 0.33 0.22 -9.61
N TYR A 473 -0.22 -0.23 -8.47
CA TYR A 473 0.02 -1.59 -7.96
C TYR A 473 -0.76 -2.69 -8.68
N PHE A 474 -1.70 -2.36 -9.58
CA PHE A 474 -2.29 -3.37 -10.46
C PHE A 474 -1.40 -3.70 -11.65
N GLN A 475 -0.29 -2.97 -11.84
CA GLN A 475 0.65 -3.19 -12.94
C GLN A 475 1.81 -4.14 -12.56
N PHE A 476 1.90 -4.58 -11.30
CA PHE A 476 3.06 -5.30 -10.75
C PHE A 476 2.72 -6.66 -10.12
#